data_AF-A0A815NDQ8-F1
#
_entry.id   AF-A0A815NDQ8-F1
#
_cell.length_a   1.000
_cell.length_b   1.000
_cell.length_c   1.000
_cell.angle_alpha   90.00
_cell.angle_beta   90.00
_cell.angle_gamma   90.00
#
_symmetry.space_group_name_H-M   'P 1'
#
loop_
_entity.id
_entity.type
_entity.pdbx_description
1 polymer ?
#
loop_
_entity_poly.entity_id
_entity_poly.type
_entity_poly.pdbx_seq_one_letter_code
_entity_poly.pdbx_strand_id
1 'polypeptide(L)'
;ILFGLVSITVVNLTALFGAIILPFRKKPAFKWILSTFIGLAVGTLLGTGIFHLIPMAFSVEDYDKELTFLTKGLIAIIIIYLFYMRDQLSKVFFHVETAVSTHEHGDEDISPILHQKNTKSLKENLQTMKPIGWMILVSDLLHGFIDGLTIGAIAMVSIGDCLRMMVPIVCEEFSHKLGDTAILLSSGLPIKQALLMNFLSACGCYPGFFLGAKLGLLENFHPWVCALAGGMFIYIGLADMIPELISMGDEIEKDFVMENKTVSKMLKIKILITQNLGVIAGIAIMFLLAKYGEVLSEYF
;
A
#
# COMPACT_ATOMS: atom_id res chain seq x y z
N ILE A 1 11.42 -20.22 -10.68
CA ILE A 1 9.97 -20.03 -11.00
C ILE A 1 9.05 -20.55 -9.90
N LEU A 2 8.99 -21.85 -9.60
CA LEU A 2 8.04 -22.40 -8.62
C LEU A 2 8.12 -21.72 -7.24
N PHE A 3 9.34 -21.55 -6.71
CA PHE A 3 9.55 -20.86 -5.44
C PHE A 3 8.98 -19.43 -5.48
N GLY A 4 9.32 -18.65 -6.49
CA GLY A 4 8.80 -17.28 -6.64
C GLY A 4 7.26 -17.21 -6.78
N LEU A 5 6.62 -18.20 -7.42
CA LEU A 5 5.16 -18.31 -7.45
C LEU A 5 4.59 -18.56 -6.06
N VAL A 6 5.19 -19.45 -5.28
CA VAL A 6 4.80 -19.69 -3.89
C VAL A 6 4.98 -18.41 -3.07
N SER A 7 6.12 -17.71 -3.22
CA SER A 7 6.40 -16.45 -2.53
C SER A 7 5.35 -15.39 -2.82
N ILE A 8 5.02 -15.15 -4.11
CA ILE A 8 4.04 -14.11 -4.45
C ILE A 8 2.61 -14.51 -4.05
N THR A 9 2.27 -15.80 -4.04
CA THR A 9 0.99 -16.25 -3.48
C THR A 9 0.91 -16.01 -1.98
N VAL A 10 2.00 -16.25 -1.23
CA VAL A 10 2.05 -15.94 0.21
C VAL A 10 1.88 -14.44 0.45
N VAL A 11 2.56 -13.60 -0.35
CA VAL A 11 2.38 -12.14 -0.31
C VAL A 11 0.93 -11.76 -0.60
N ASN A 12 0.32 -12.26 -1.67
CA ASN A 12 -1.06 -11.95 -2.03
C ASN A 12 -2.09 -12.40 -0.97
N LEU A 13 -1.81 -13.47 -0.23
CA LEU A 13 -2.68 -13.90 0.88
C LEU A 13 -2.71 -12.88 2.02
N THR A 14 -1.73 -11.99 2.12
CA THR A 14 -1.74 -10.94 3.14
C THR A 14 -2.90 -9.96 2.97
N ALA A 15 -3.41 -9.78 1.75
CA ALA A 15 -4.59 -8.96 1.46
C ALA A 15 -5.86 -9.44 2.20
N LEU A 16 -5.89 -10.70 2.66
CA LEU A 16 -6.98 -11.25 3.46
C LEU A 16 -6.84 -10.92 4.95
N PHE A 17 -5.68 -10.47 5.44
CA PHE A 17 -5.48 -10.10 6.84
C PHE A 17 -6.30 -8.88 7.27
N GLY A 18 -6.83 -8.09 6.33
CA GLY A 18 -7.91 -7.13 6.59
C GLY A 18 -9.11 -7.75 7.32
N ALA A 19 -9.32 -9.07 7.23
CA ALA A 19 -10.34 -9.77 7.99
C ALA A 19 -10.06 -9.85 9.52
N ILE A 20 -8.79 -9.70 9.95
CA ILE A 20 -8.42 -9.66 11.38
C ILE A 20 -9.01 -8.41 12.06
N ILE A 21 -9.21 -7.34 11.30
CA ILE A 21 -9.76 -6.06 11.77
C ILE A 21 -11.27 -6.17 12.11
N LEU A 22 -12.00 -7.13 11.53
CA LEU A 22 -13.44 -7.32 11.67
C LEU A 22 -13.96 -7.35 13.12
N PRO A 23 -13.44 -8.21 14.02
CA PRO A 23 -13.92 -8.31 15.40
C PRO A 23 -13.72 -7.03 16.23
N PHE A 24 -12.80 -6.15 15.83
CA PHE A 24 -12.44 -4.96 16.59
C PHE A 24 -13.19 -3.70 16.15
N ARG A 25 -13.90 -3.73 15.01
CA ARG A 25 -14.56 -2.55 14.39
C ARG A 25 -15.47 -1.75 15.32
N LYS A 26 -16.20 -2.43 16.22
CA LYS A 26 -17.14 -1.76 17.13
C LYS A 26 -16.47 -1.19 18.39
N LYS A 27 -15.18 -1.45 18.59
CA LYS A 27 -14.47 -1.01 19.79
C LYS A 27 -13.90 0.40 19.59
N PRO A 28 -13.89 1.25 20.62
CA PRO A 28 -13.30 2.59 20.54
C PRO A 28 -11.79 2.56 20.25
N ALA A 29 -11.11 1.46 20.60
CA ALA A 29 -9.69 1.25 20.31
C ALA A 29 -9.39 1.03 18.82
N PHE A 30 -10.41 0.81 17.98
CA PHE A 30 -10.25 0.44 16.57
C PHE A 30 -9.41 1.43 15.77
N LYS A 31 -9.80 2.70 15.79
CA LYS A 31 -9.10 3.76 15.04
C LYS A 31 -7.69 4.01 15.56
N TRP A 32 -7.46 3.84 16.86
CA TRP A 32 -6.12 3.93 17.45
C TRP A 32 -5.20 2.83 16.96
N ILE A 33 -5.69 1.58 16.97
CA ILE A 33 -4.94 0.42 16.45
C ILE A 33 -4.64 0.61 14.97
N LEU A 34 -5.64 1.03 14.20
CA LEU A 34 -5.49 1.28 12.77
C LEU A 34 -4.49 2.40 12.48
N SER A 35 -4.53 3.49 13.25
CA SER A 35 -3.55 4.58 13.14
C SER A 35 -2.12 4.09 13.39
N THR A 36 -1.92 3.18 14.35
CA THR A 36 -0.62 2.54 14.55
C THR A 36 -0.21 1.67 13.36
N PHE A 37 -1.14 0.89 12.78
CA PHE A 37 -0.84 0.04 11.61
C PHE A 37 -0.54 0.84 10.34
N ILE A 38 -1.24 1.95 10.10
CA ILE A 38 -0.91 2.86 9.00
C ILE A 38 0.49 3.45 9.24
N GLY A 39 0.80 3.85 10.48
CA GLY A 39 2.15 4.29 10.83
C GLY A 39 3.19 3.19 10.57
N LEU A 40 2.87 1.95 10.94
CA LEU A 40 3.69 0.78 10.64
C LEU A 40 3.90 0.62 9.13
N ALA A 41 2.86 0.78 8.32
CA ALA A 41 2.92 0.71 6.85
C ALA A 41 3.87 1.76 6.26
N VAL A 42 3.79 3.02 6.71
CA VAL A 42 4.75 4.07 6.34
C VAL A 42 6.18 3.60 6.62
N GLY A 43 6.44 3.13 7.84
CA GLY A 43 7.77 2.71 8.25
C GLY A 43 8.29 1.50 7.48
N THR A 44 7.43 0.52 7.19
CA THR A 44 7.79 -0.68 6.44
C THR A 44 8.04 -0.38 4.97
N LEU A 45 7.19 0.41 4.30
CA LEU A 45 7.40 0.78 2.90
C LEU A 45 8.70 1.57 2.69
N LEU A 46 8.95 2.57 3.56
CA LEU A 46 10.20 3.32 3.52
C LEU A 46 11.41 2.42 3.77
N GLY A 47 11.28 1.50 4.74
CA GLY A 47 12.33 0.54 5.06
C GLY A 47 12.61 -0.43 3.91
N THR A 48 11.60 -0.94 3.21
CA THR A 48 11.75 -1.79 2.02
C THR A 48 12.47 -1.04 0.91
N GLY A 49 12.02 0.18 0.60
CA GLY A 49 12.65 1.02 -0.42
C GLY A 49 14.12 1.31 -0.10
N ILE A 50 14.41 1.77 1.12
CA ILE A 50 15.73 2.29 1.51
C ILE A 50 16.72 1.19 1.91
N PHE A 51 16.30 0.17 2.66
CA PHE A 51 17.21 -0.83 3.22
C PHE A 51 17.32 -2.10 2.39
N HIS A 52 16.35 -2.38 1.51
CA HIS A 52 16.34 -3.64 0.73
C HIS A 52 16.51 -3.38 -0.77
N LEU A 53 15.64 -2.56 -1.37
CA LEU A 53 15.60 -2.38 -2.82
C LEU A 53 16.68 -1.47 -3.37
N ILE A 54 16.90 -0.31 -2.73
CA ILE A 54 17.96 0.62 -3.13
C ILE A 54 19.34 -0.04 -3.07
N PRO A 55 19.75 -0.71 -1.96
CA PRO A 55 21.03 -1.40 -1.92
C PRO A 55 21.17 -2.48 -3.00
N MET A 56 20.12 -3.27 -3.24
CA MET A 56 20.11 -4.30 -4.29
C MET A 56 20.20 -3.71 -5.71
N ALA A 57 19.66 -2.51 -5.93
CA ALA A 57 19.82 -1.80 -7.19
C ALA A 57 21.29 -1.43 -7.45
N PHE A 58 22.00 -0.99 -6.41
CA PHE A 58 23.35 -0.44 -6.52
C PHE A 58 24.48 -1.46 -6.28
N SER A 59 24.18 -2.69 -5.88
CA SER A 59 25.18 -3.71 -5.51
C SER A 59 25.89 -4.41 -6.69
N VAL A 60 25.69 -3.96 -7.94
CA VAL A 60 26.27 -4.61 -9.13
C VAL A 60 27.62 -4.00 -9.49
N GLU A 61 28.63 -4.86 -9.64
CA GLU A 61 29.95 -4.48 -10.14
C GLU A 61 29.96 -4.37 -11.67
N ASP A 62 29.42 -3.27 -12.20
CA ASP A 62 29.50 -2.98 -13.63
C ASP A 62 30.83 -2.30 -14.03
N TYR A 63 31.21 -2.46 -15.31
CA TYR A 63 32.46 -1.93 -15.89
C TYR A 63 32.53 -0.40 -15.88
N ASP A 64 31.37 0.28 -15.87
CA ASP A 64 31.21 1.72 -15.72
C ASP A 64 30.28 2.02 -14.51
N LYS A 65 30.88 1.96 -13.31
CA LYS A 65 30.15 2.05 -12.03
C LYS A 65 29.40 3.38 -11.87
N GLU A 66 29.94 4.48 -12.40
CA GLU A 66 29.38 5.81 -12.20
C GLU A 66 28.15 6.06 -13.09
N LEU A 67 28.24 5.77 -14.39
CA LEU A 67 27.12 5.94 -15.31
C LEU A 67 25.94 5.02 -14.95
N THR A 68 26.22 3.81 -14.47
CA THR A 68 25.21 2.85 -14.08
C THR A 68 24.53 3.23 -12.75
N PHE A 69 25.28 3.77 -11.80
CA PHE A 69 24.71 4.34 -10.57
C PHE A 69 23.78 5.53 -10.89
N LEU A 70 24.24 6.45 -11.73
CA LEU A 70 23.46 7.64 -12.10
C LEU A 70 22.17 7.28 -12.85
N THR A 71 22.21 6.30 -13.75
CA THR A 71 21.02 5.85 -14.50
C THR A 71 20.01 5.14 -13.61
N LYS A 72 20.44 4.29 -12.67
CA LYS A 72 19.54 3.66 -11.68
C LYS A 72 18.92 4.69 -10.75
N GLY A 73 19.69 5.66 -10.28
CA GLY A 73 19.18 6.80 -9.52
C GLY A 73 18.17 7.64 -10.31
N LEU A 74 18.44 7.89 -11.59
CA LEU A 74 17.52 8.60 -12.48
C LEU A 74 16.20 7.82 -12.65
N ILE A 75 16.25 6.49 -12.79
CA ILE A 75 15.04 5.65 -12.85
C ILE A 75 14.23 5.76 -11.56
N ALA A 76 14.89 5.73 -10.40
CA ALA A 76 14.22 5.92 -9.11
C ALA A 76 13.54 7.30 -9.00
N ILE A 77 14.15 8.36 -9.54
CA ILE A 77 13.54 9.70 -9.56
C ILE A 77 12.39 9.77 -10.58
N ILE A 78 12.57 9.20 -11.76
CA ILE A 78 11.54 9.17 -12.82
C ILE A 78 10.31 8.43 -12.30
N ILE A 79 10.47 7.28 -11.65
CA ILE A 79 9.33 6.52 -11.14
C ILE A 79 8.59 7.26 -10.03
N ILE A 80 9.30 7.94 -9.12
CA ILE A 80 8.70 8.84 -8.12
C ILE A 80 7.84 9.91 -8.81
N TYR A 81 8.39 10.55 -9.86
CA TYR A 81 7.65 11.55 -10.63
C TYR A 81 6.44 10.97 -11.39
N LEU A 82 6.57 9.78 -11.97
CA LEU A 82 5.47 9.13 -12.69
C LEU A 82 4.32 8.75 -11.74
N PHE A 83 4.64 8.24 -10.54
CA PHE A 83 3.62 7.98 -9.52
C PHE A 83 2.95 9.28 -9.04
N TYR A 84 3.73 10.33 -8.81
CA TYR A 84 3.19 11.67 -8.56
C TYR A 84 2.22 12.11 -9.66
N MET A 85 2.64 12.04 -10.92
CA MET A 85 1.81 12.46 -12.05
C MET A 85 0.55 11.61 -12.17
N ARG A 86 0.63 10.31 -11.93
CA ARG A 86 -0.52 9.41 -11.87
C ARG A 86 -1.53 9.85 -10.82
N ASP A 87 -1.07 10.23 -9.62
CA ASP A 87 -1.96 10.71 -8.56
C ASP A 87 -2.63 12.02 -8.93
N GLN A 88 -1.88 12.97 -9.49
CA GLN A 88 -2.44 14.25 -9.93
C GLN A 88 -3.48 14.06 -11.04
N LEU A 89 -3.18 13.20 -12.03
CA LEU A 89 -4.12 12.88 -13.10
C LEU A 89 -5.39 12.26 -12.53
N SER A 90 -5.28 11.29 -11.61
CA SER A 90 -6.45 10.67 -10.98
C SER A 90 -7.35 11.70 -10.31
N LYS A 91 -6.77 12.66 -9.56
CA LYS A 91 -7.52 13.73 -8.89
C LYS A 91 -8.25 14.63 -9.89
N VAL A 92 -7.63 14.97 -11.01
CA VAL A 92 -8.26 15.78 -12.07
C VAL A 92 -9.45 15.05 -12.68
N PHE A 93 -9.30 13.78 -13.07
CA PHE A 93 -10.38 12.99 -13.65
C PHE A 93 -11.57 12.84 -12.68
N PHE A 94 -11.30 12.57 -11.40
CA PHE A 94 -12.38 12.40 -10.41
C PHE A 94 -13.06 13.72 -10.00
N HIS A 95 -12.34 14.86 -9.98
CA HIS A 95 -12.97 16.16 -9.72
C HIS A 95 -13.95 16.57 -10.84
N VAL A 96 -13.59 16.27 -12.10
CA VAL A 96 -14.46 16.51 -13.27
C VAL A 96 -15.75 15.68 -13.14
N GLU A 97 -15.66 14.42 -12.71
CA GLU A 97 -16.84 13.55 -12.59
C GLU A 97 -17.78 13.98 -11.45
N THR A 98 -17.24 14.45 -10.30
CA THR A 98 -18.08 15.03 -9.24
C THR A 98 -18.78 16.33 -9.65
N ALA A 99 -18.14 17.18 -10.45
CA ALA A 99 -18.75 18.44 -10.92
C ALA A 99 -19.87 18.21 -11.95
N VAL A 100 -19.79 17.11 -12.73
CA VAL A 100 -20.85 16.73 -13.68
C VAL A 100 -22.07 16.14 -12.95
N SER A 101 -21.85 15.36 -11.89
CA SER A 101 -22.96 14.75 -11.11
C SER A 101 -23.81 15.74 -10.30
N THR A 102 -23.33 16.97 -10.06
CA THR A 102 -24.09 18.00 -9.32
C THR A 102 -25.07 18.81 -10.18
N HIS A 103 -25.13 18.58 -11.50
CA HIS A 103 -26.01 19.34 -12.40
C HIS A 103 -27.27 18.61 -12.86
N GLU A 104 -27.47 17.35 -12.48
CA GLU A 104 -28.70 16.61 -12.76
C GLU A 104 -29.39 16.22 -11.44
N HIS A 105 -30.21 17.12 -10.88
CA HIS A 105 -31.47 16.83 -10.17
C HIS A 105 -32.04 18.15 -9.59
N GLY A 106 -32.66 18.93 -10.48
CA GLY A 106 -33.79 19.76 -10.11
C GLY A 106 -35.07 18.95 -10.25
N ASP A 107 -35.89 18.98 -9.19
CA ASP A 107 -37.32 18.63 -9.10
C ASP A 107 -37.77 17.20 -9.47
N GLU A 108 -38.15 16.40 -8.46
CA GLU A 108 -39.57 16.06 -8.18
C GLU A 108 -39.73 15.01 -7.06
N ASP A 109 -40.67 15.33 -6.18
CA ASP A 109 -41.57 14.51 -5.35
C ASP A 109 -41.11 13.62 -4.18
N ILE A 110 -41.65 14.04 -3.02
CA ILE A 110 -41.79 13.32 -1.76
C ILE A 110 -42.82 12.19 -1.93
N SER A 111 -42.40 10.96 -1.67
CA SER A 111 -43.28 9.94 -1.08
C SER A 111 -42.55 9.18 0.03
N PRO A 112 -43.13 9.05 1.24
CA PRO A 112 -42.58 8.19 2.28
C PRO A 112 -43.21 6.81 2.14
N ILE A 113 -42.45 5.71 2.13
CA ILE A 113 -42.86 4.35 2.60
C ILE A 113 -41.73 3.31 2.38
N LEU A 114 -41.41 2.65 3.50
CA LEU A 114 -40.81 1.32 3.70
C LEU A 114 -39.29 1.12 3.59
N HIS A 115 -38.72 0.89 4.77
CA HIS A 115 -37.51 0.12 5.04
C HIS A 115 -37.45 -1.17 4.21
N GLN A 116 -36.78 -1.11 3.04
CA GLN A 116 -36.18 -2.28 2.43
C GLN A 116 -34.67 -2.13 2.58
N LYS A 117 -34.08 -2.99 3.42
CA LYS A 117 -32.63 -3.19 3.49
C LYS A 117 -32.17 -3.88 2.20
N ASN A 118 -32.31 -3.23 1.05
CA ASN A 118 -31.65 -3.66 -0.17
C ASN A 118 -30.16 -3.39 0.02
N THR A 119 -29.39 -4.44 0.29
CA THR A 119 -27.94 -4.40 0.12
C THR A 119 -27.66 -4.01 -1.31
N LYS A 120 -27.23 -2.76 -1.52
CA LYS A 120 -26.74 -2.25 -2.81
C LYS A 120 -25.82 -3.26 -3.48
N SER A 121 -25.97 -3.43 -4.79
CA SER A 121 -25.10 -4.31 -5.58
C SER A 121 -23.64 -3.82 -5.54
N LEU A 122 -22.65 -4.69 -5.77
CA LEU A 122 -21.23 -4.27 -5.80
C LEU A 122 -21.01 -3.13 -6.80
N LYS A 123 -21.69 -3.18 -7.95
CA LYS A 123 -21.60 -2.15 -8.99
C LYS A 123 -22.09 -0.79 -8.49
N GLU A 124 -23.24 -0.74 -7.81
CA GLU A 124 -23.79 0.49 -7.22
C GLU A 124 -22.88 1.06 -6.12
N ASN A 125 -22.30 0.21 -5.27
CA ASN A 125 -21.38 0.67 -4.22
C ASN A 125 -20.07 1.20 -4.80
N LEU A 126 -19.54 0.59 -5.87
CA LEU A 126 -18.35 1.08 -6.55
C LEU A 126 -18.60 2.43 -7.27
N GLN A 127 -19.78 2.62 -7.85
CA GLN A 127 -20.16 3.90 -8.49
C GLN A 127 -20.37 5.03 -7.48
N THR A 128 -20.84 4.71 -6.28
CA THR A 128 -21.07 5.69 -5.21
C THR A 128 -19.90 5.80 -4.22
N MET A 129 -18.81 5.07 -4.48
CA MET A 129 -17.61 5.08 -3.63
C MET A 129 -16.91 6.43 -3.73
N LYS A 130 -16.46 6.96 -2.59
CA LYS A 130 -15.69 8.21 -2.57
C LYS A 130 -14.42 8.08 -3.45
N PRO A 131 -14.00 9.14 -4.17
CA PRO A 131 -12.83 9.12 -5.06
C PRO A 131 -11.54 8.58 -4.42
N ILE A 132 -11.33 8.85 -3.13
CA ILE A 132 -10.17 8.35 -2.37
C ILE A 132 -10.07 6.82 -2.40
N GLY A 133 -11.20 6.09 -2.41
CA GLY A 133 -11.19 4.64 -2.49
C GLY A 133 -10.73 4.11 -3.85
N TRP A 134 -11.05 4.81 -4.94
CA TRP A 134 -10.58 4.45 -6.28
C TRP A 134 -9.10 4.73 -6.46
N MET A 135 -8.64 5.87 -5.92
CA MET A 135 -7.22 6.25 -5.93
C MET A 135 -6.37 5.17 -5.26
N ILE A 136 -6.85 4.62 -4.14
CA ILE A 136 -6.20 3.53 -3.41
C ILE A 136 -6.21 2.23 -4.19
N LEU A 137 -7.36 1.76 -4.69
CA LEU A 137 -7.40 0.50 -5.45
C LEU A 137 -6.46 0.49 -6.66
N VAL A 138 -6.34 1.61 -7.37
CA VAL A 138 -5.43 1.68 -8.52
C VAL A 138 -3.97 1.80 -8.05
N SER A 139 -3.68 2.42 -6.90
CA SER A 139 -2.31 2.49 -6.35
C SER A 139 -1.92 1.09 -5.88
N ASP A 140 -2.87 0.40 -5.24
CA ASP A 140 -2.77 -0.95 -4.73
C ASP A 140 -2.43 -1.97 -5.83
N LEU A 141 -3.12 -1.85 -6.97
CA LEU A 141 -2.86 -2.68 -8.14
C LEU A 141 -1.45 -2.47 -8.70
N LEU A 142 -1.00 -1.21 -8.78
CA LEU A 142 0.30 -0.86 -9.34
C LEU A 142 1.45 -1.26 -8.43
N HIS A 143 1.33 -1.09 -7.10
CA HIS A 143 2.35 -1.59 -6.20
C HIS A 143 2.43 -3.11 -6.25
N GLY A 144 1.27 -3.79 -6.25
CA GLY A 144 1.24 -5.26 -6.23
C GLY A 144 1.90 -5.80 -7.49
N PHE A 145 1.68 -5.15 -8.63
CA PHE A 145 2.38 -5.44 -9.87
C PHE A 145 3.91 -5.30 -9.74
N ILE A 146 4.41 -4.26 -9.09
CA ILE A 146 5.85 -4.06 -8.89
C ILE A 146 6.45 -5.03 -7.86
N ASP A 147 5.71 -5.44 -6.85
CA ASP A 147 6.14 -6.50 -5.92
C ASP A 147 6.27 -7.83 -6.65
N GLY A 148 5.28 -8.14 -7.48
CA GLY A 148 5.32 -9.24 -8.43
C GLY A 148 6.56 -9.16 -9.32
N LEU A 149 6.77 -8.02 -9.97
CA LEU A 149 7.90 -7.77 -10.86
C LEU A 149 9.25 -8.03 -10.15
N THR A 150 9.37 -7.55 -8.92
CA THR A 150 10.57 -7.68 -8.08
C THR A 150 10.82 -9.12 -7.67
N ILE A 151 9.83 -9.79 -7.06
CA ILE A 151 9.95 -11.20 -6.67
C ILE A 151 10.19 -12.08 -7.90
N GLY A 152 9.51 -11.80 -9.01
CA GLY A 152 9.70 -12.50 -10.27
C GLY A 152 11.13 -12.41 -10.79
N ALA A 153 11.71 -11.20 -10.81
CA ALA A 153 13.07 -10.98 -11.28
C ALA A 153 14.11 -11.65 -10.37
N ILE A 154 14.00 -11.45 -9.05
CA ILE A 154 14.95 -12.00 -8.08
C ILE A 154 14.87 -13.52 -7.99
N ALA A 155 13.67 -14.11 -8.13
CA ALA A 155 13.48 -15.56 -8.11
C ALA A 155 14.16 -16.30 -9.28
N MET A 156 14.60 -15.59 -10.33
CA MET A 156 15.41 -16.17 -11.40
C MET A 156 16.91 -16.14 -11.09
N VAL A 157 17.33 -15.33 -10.12
CA VAL A 157 18.74 -15.19 -9.72
C VAL A 157 19.09 -16.21 -8.64
N SER A 158 18.39 -16.19 -7.50
CA SER A 158 18.67 -17.07 -6.36
C SER A 158 17.44 -17.24 -5.47
N ILE A 159 17.28 -18.44 -4.90
CA ILE A 159 16.25 -18.71 -3.88
C ILE A 159 16.54 -17.90 -2.61
N GLY A 160 17.82 -17.80 -2.21
CA GLY A 160 18.25 -17.05 -1.03
C GLY A 160 17.90 -15.56 -1.13
N ASP A 161 18.20 -14.91 -2.26
CA ASP A 161 17.85 -13.50 -2.49
C ASP A 161 16.34 -13.30 -2.58
N CYS A 162 15.63 -14.26 -3.18
CA CYS A 162 14.17 -14.22 -3.23
C CYS A 162 13.56 -14.31 -1.83
N LEU A 163 14.09 -15.16 -0.95
CA LEU A 163 13.65 -15.26 0.45
C LEU A 163 13.98 -13.99 1.23
N ARG A 164 15.19 -13.42 1.05
CA ARG A 164 15.63 -12.16 1.66
C ARG A 164 14.68 -11.01 1.31
N MET A 165 14.16 -10.97 0.07
CA MET A 165 13.21 -9.95 -0.37
C MET A 165 11.76 -10.26 -0.02
N MET A 166 11.37 -11.53 -0.04
CA MET A 166 10.00 -11.96 0.25
C MET A 166 9.55 -11.58 1.67
N VAL A 167 10.42 -11.77 2.68
CA VAL A 167 10.04 -11.51 4.07
C VAL A 167 9.72 -10.03 4.34
N PRO A 168 10.56 -9.05 3.89
CA PRO A 168 10.22 -7.63 3.90
C PRO A 168 8.90 -7.32 3.20
N ILE A 169 8.70 -7.82 1.96
CA ILE A 169 7.47 -7.58 1.18
C ILE A 169 6.24 -8.12 1.92
N VAL A 170 6.30 -9.33 2.50
CA VAL A 170 5.18 -9.85 3.31
C VAL A 170 4.87 -8.94 4.50
N CYS A 171 5.91 -8.40 5.15
CA CYS A 171 5.74 -7.58 6.34
C CYS A 171 5.17 -6.20 6.03
N GLU A 172 5.56 -5.57 4.91
CA GLU A 172 4.97 -4.29 4.50
C GLU A 172 3.56 -4.46 3.94
N GLU A 173 3.31 -5.52 3.17
CA GLU A 173 1.99 -5.80 2.60
C GLU A 173 0.99 -6.09 3.72
N PHE A 174 1.44 -6.78 4.77
CA PHE A 174 0.62 -6.98 5.96
C PHE A 174 0.13 -5.66 6.58
N SER A 175 1.03 -4.69 6.82
CA SER A 175 0.66 -3.41 7.42
C SER A 175 -0.12 -2.52 6.45
N HIS A 176 0.24 -2.53 5.16
CA HIS A 176 -0.39 -1.74 4.10
C HIS A 176 -1.84 -2.17 3.84
N LYS A 177 -2.09 -3.47 3.61
CA LYS A 177 -3.43 -4.01 3.29
C LYS A 177 -4.44 -3.82 4.42
N LEU A 178 -3.95 -3.72 5.67
CA LEU A 178 -4.77 -3.36 6.83
C LEU A 178 -5.27 -1.90 6.75
N GLY A 179 -4.41 -0.97 6.30
CA GLY A 179 -4.76 0.42 6.01
C GLY A 179 -5.77 0.56 4.87
N ASP A 180 -5.46 -0.06 3.72
CA ASP A 180 -6.33 -0.02 2.53
C ASP A 180 -7.76 -0.49 2.83
N THR A 181 -7.88 -1.60 3.56
CA THR A 181 -9.18 -2.14 3.98
C THR A 181 -9.98 -1.11 4.77
N ALA A 182 -9.32 -0.34 5.63
CA ALA A 182 -10.01 0.67 6.43
C ALA A 182 -10.44 1.87 5.61
N ILE A 183 -9.63 2.35 4.65
CA ILE A 183 -10.10 3.42 3.77
C ILE A 183 -11.24 2.95 2.88
N LEU A 184 -11.19 1.72 2.34
CA LEU A 184 -12.28 1.17 1.55
C LEU A 184 -13.59 1.09 2.36
N LEU A 185 -13.51 0.86 3.67
CA LEU A 185 -14.66 0.95 4.56
C LEU A 185 -15.14 2.40 4.75
N SER A 186 -14.21 3.35 4.97
CA SER A 186 -14.51 4.78 5.13
C SER A 186 -14.97 5.47 3.83
N SER A 187 -14.68 4.87 2.67
CA SER A 187 -15.14 5.31 1.34
C SER A 187 -16.57 4.87 1.02
N GLY A 188 -17.16 4.00 1.84
CA GLY A 188 -18.56 3.58 1.77
C GLY A 188 -18.78 2.12 1.38
N LEU A 189 -17.73 1.33 1.12
CA LEU A 189 -17.91 -0.08 0.77
C LEU A 189 -18.31 -0.91 2.01
N PRO A 190 -19.26 -1.84 1.86
CA PRO A 190 -19.50 -2.84 2.88
C PRO A 190 -18.31 -3.79 2.98
N ILE A 191 -18.14 -4.37 4.15
CA ILE A 191 -16.91 -5.05 4.53
C ILE A 191 -16.49 -6.21 3.63
N LYS A 192 -17.45 -7.01 3.16
CA LYS A 192 -17.18 -8.10 2.24
C LYS A 192 -16.69 -7.59 0.88
N GLN A 193 -17.19 -6.44 0.44
CA GLN A 193 -16.79 -5.81 -0.81
C GLN A 193 -15.43 -5.13 -0.65
N ALA A 194 -15.17 -4.44 0.47
CA ALA A 194 -13.85 -3.88 0.76
C ALA A 194 -12.75 -4.95 0.73
N LEU A 195 -12.94 -6.07 1.44
CA LEU A 195 -11.99 -7.19 1.43
C LEU A 195 -11.84 -7.82 0.04
N LEU A 196 -12.94 -7.98 -0.70
CA LEU A 196 -12.90 -8.51 -2.06
C LEU A 196 -12.12 -7.60 -3.00
N MET A 197 -12.37 -6.28 -2.97
CA MET A 197 -11.68 -5.32 -3.83
C MET A 197 -10.20 -5.23 -3.47
N ASN A 198 -9.86 -5.28 -2.18
CA ASN A 198 -8.47 -5.33 -1.71
C ASN A 198 -7.75 -6.57 -2.26
N PHE A 199 -8.39 -7.75 -2.18
CA PHE A 199 -7.81 -8.99 -2.72
C PHE A 199 -7.72 -8.99 -4.26
N LEU A 200 -8.73 -8.45 -4.96
CA LEU A 200 -8.71 -8.36 -6.42
C LEU A 200 -7.61 -7.43 -6.92
N SER A 201 -7.37 -6.33 -6.20
CA SER A 201 -6.28 -5.41 -6.49
C SER A 201 -4.91 -6.06 -6.24
N ALA A 202 -4.74 -6.78 -5.13
CA ALA A 202 -3.53 -7.54 -4.83
C ALA A 202 -3.17 -8.59 -5.90
N CYS A 203 -4.17 -9.12 -6.63
CA CYS A 203 -3.92 -10.03 -7.76
C CYS A 203 -3.10 -9.39 -8.91
N GLY A 204 -2.90 -8.07 -8.92
CA GLY A 204 -1.96 -7.39 -9.82
C GLY A 204 -0.53 -7.93 -9.74
N CYS A 205 -0.18 -8.60 -8.65
CA CYS A 205 1.12 -9.21 -8.46
C CYS A 205 1.45 -10.37 -9.41
N TYR A 206 0.45 -11.11 -9.89
CA TYR A 206 0.70 -12.24 -10.80
C TYR A 206 1.21 -11.84 -12.18
N PRO A 207 0.57 -10.90 -12.91
CA PRO A 207 1.14 -10.43 -14.18
C PRO A 207 2.51 -9.77 -13.99
N GLY A 208 2.71 -9.04 -12.89
CA GLY A 208 4.01 -8.51 -12.49
C GLY A 208 5.05 -9.61 -12.34
N PHE A 209 4.73 -10.68 -11.62
CA PHE A 209 5.58 -11.84 -11.42
C PHE A 209 6.04 -12.49 -12.72
N PHE A 210 5.12 -12.76 -13.65
CA PHE A 210 5.51 -13.40 -14.91
C PHE A 210 6.39 -12.48 -15.79
N LEU A 211 6.10 -11.18 -15.79
CA LEU A 211 6.97 -10.22 -16.47
C LEU A 211 8.35 -10.14 -15.80
N GLY A 212 8.39 -10.09 -14.47
CA GLY A 212 9.60 -10.07 -13.67
C GLY A 212 10.45 -11.30 -13.90
N ALA A 213 9.82 -12.48 -13.90
CA ALA A 213 10.49 -13.73 -14.20
C ALA A 213 11.09 -13.74 -15.61
N LYS A 214 10.38 -13.21 -16.61
CA LYS A 214 10.93 -13.09 -17.97
C LYS A 214 12.13 -12.14 -18.01
N LEU A 215 12.05 -11.02 -17.32
CA LEU A 215 13.12 -10.03 -17.26
C LEU A 215 14.33 -10.51 -16.45
N GLY A 216 14.10 -11.28 -15.38
CA GLY A 216 15.17 -11.86 -14.54
C GLY A 216 15.99 -12.95 -15.23
N LEU A 217 15.53 -13.47 -16.38
CA LEU A 217 16.34 -14.33 -17.25
C LEU A 217 17.36 -13.54 -18.08
N LEU A 218 17.18 -12.22 -18.21
CA LEU A 218 18.17 -11.34 -18.84
C LEU A 218 19.28 -11.05 -17.82
N GLU A 219 20.53 -11.12 -18.26
CA GLU A 219 21.68 -10.82 -17.41
C GLU A 219 21.57 -9.40 -16.83
N ASN A 220 21.85 -9.29 -15.54
CA ASN A 220 21.91 -8.02 -14.80
C ASN A 220 20.64 -7.16 -14.85
N PHE A 221 19.45 -7.73 -15.06
CA PHE A 221 18.21 -6.95 -15.11
C PHE A 221 17.54 -6.71 -13.74
N HIS A 222 17.65 -7.66 -12.80
CA HIS A 222 17.06 -7.54 -11.45
C HIS A 222 17.38 -6.22 -10.69
N PRO A 223 18.59 -5.63 -10.76
CA PRO A 223 18.92 -4.38 -10.07
C PRO A 223 18.15 -3.18 -10.62
N TRP A 224 17.82 -3.19 -11.92
CA TRP A 224 17.00 -2.16 -12.56
C TRP A 224 15.56 -2.22 -12.08
N VAL A 225 15.03 -3.43 -11.91
CA VAL A 225 13.73 -3.65 -11.28
C VAL A 225 13.74 -3.16 -9.84
N CYS A 226 14.81 -3.42 -9.09
CA CYS A 226 14.96 -2.94 -7.71
C CYS A 226 15.06 -1.40 -7.63
N ALA A 227 15.73 -0.75 -8.59
CA ALA A 227 15.77 0.73 -8.66
C ALA A 227 14.37 1.33 -8.87
N LEU A 228 13.61 0.72 -9.79
CA LEU A 228 12.22 1.10 -10.06
C LEU A 228 11.34 0.88 -8.82
N ALA A 229 11.42 -0.31 -8.20
CA ALA A 229 10.66 -0.62 -7.01
C ALA A 229 11.04 0.32 -5.85
N GLY A 230 12.33 0.52 -5.58
CA GLY A 230 12.80 1.38 -4.49
C GLY A 230 12.28 2.82 -4.57
N GLY A 231 12.24 3.41 -5.77
CA GLY A 231 11.63 4.72 -5.98
C GLY A 231 10.13 4.74 -5.72
N MET A 232 9.40 3.73 -6.21
CA MET A 232 7.97 3.57 -5.94
C MET A 232 7.67 3.47 -4.45
N PHE A 233 8.40 2.63 -3.71
CA PHE A 233 8.19 2.43 -2.27
C PHE A 233 8.39 3.70 -1.46
N ILE A 234 9.39 4.52 -1.81
CA ILE A 234 9.59 5.84 -1.21
C ILE A 234 8.40 6.74 -1.50
N TYR A 235 7.91 6.77 -2.74
CA TYR A 235 6.75 7.59 -3.10
C TYR A 235 5.50 7.14 -2.32
N ILE A 236 5.13 5.86 -2.34
CA ILE A 236 3.93 5.37 -1.63
C ILE A 236 4.05 5.64 -0.13
N GLY A 237 5.22 5.37 0.46
CA GLY A 237 5.46 5.62 1.88
C GLY A 237 5.27 7.08 2.29
N LEU A 238 5.74 8.04 1.48
CA LEU A 238 5.69 9.47 1.81
C LEU A 238 4.45 10.21 1.28
N ALA A 239 3.99 9.88 0.08
CA ALA A 239 2.95 10.63 -0.63
C ALA A 239 1.56 10.00 -0.50
N ASP A 240 1.47 8.68 -0.32
CA ASP A 240 0.18 7.99 -0.14
C ASP A 240 -0.12 7.76 1.34
N MET A 241 0.79 7.07 2.06
CA MET A 241 0.52 6.60 3.42
C MET A 241 0.63 7.68 4.50
N ILE A 242 1.49 8.70 4.36
CA ILE A 242 1.56 9.81 5.34
C ILE A 242 0.26 10.64 5.35
N PRO A 243 -0.30 11.08 4.20
CA PRO A 243 -1.60 11.74 4.21
C PRO A 243 -2.72 10.88 4.80
N GLU A 244 -2.71 9.58 4.56
CA GLU A 244 -3.63 8.64 5.20
C GLU A 244 -3.45 8.59 6.72
N LEU A 245 -2.20 8.53 7.21
CA LEU A 245 -1.88 8.54 8.63
C LEU A 245 -2.45 9.79 9.31
N ILE A 246 -2.29 10.94 8.68
CA ILE A 246 -2.83 12.23 9.15
C ILE A 246 -4.35 12.20 9.15
N SER A 247 -4.98 11.76 8.06
CA SER A 247 -6.45 11.65 7.94
C SER A 247 -7.05 10.75 9.04
N MET A 248 -6.39 9.65 9.39
CA MET A 248 -6.81 8.78 10.50
C MET A 248 -6.72 9.50 11.86
N GLY A 249 -5.70 10.32 12.06
CA GLY A 249 -5.57 11.17 13.25
C GLY A 249 -6.72 12.18 13.36
N ASP A 250 -7.08 12.82 12.25
CA ASP A 250 -8.22 13.75 12.19
C ASP A 250 -9.56 13.06 12.46
N GLU A 251 -9.73 11.81 12.02
CA GLU A 251 -10.91 11.00 12.34
C GLU A 251 -11.02 10.67 13.83
N ILE A 252 -9.91 10.38 14.50
CA ILE A 252 -9.89 10.18 15.96
C ILE A 252 -10.26 11.49 16.67
N GLU A 253 -9.75 12.63 16.22
CA GLU A 253 -10.09 13.94 16.79
C GLU A 253 -11.59 14.24 16.65
N LYS A 254 -12.16 13.99 15.47
CA LYS A 254 -13.60 14.16 15.20
C LYS A 254 -14.47 13.31 16.13
N ASP A 255 -14.11 12.06 16.39
CA ASP A 255 -14.87 11.20 17.32
C ASP A 255 -14.92 11.79 18.73
N PHE A 256 -13.80 12.35 19.22
CA PHE A 256 -13.76 13.00 20.53
C PHE A 256 -14.65 14.25 20.58
N VAL A 257 -14.66 15.06 19.51
CA VAL A 257 -15.56 16.23 19.41
C VAL A 257 -17.02 15.79 19.44
N MET A 258 -17.38 14.75 18.69
CA MET A 258 -18.75 14.22 18.63
C MET A 258 -19.22 13.64 19.97
N GLU A 259 -18.29 13.18 20.83
CA GLU A 259 -18.58 12.79 22.21
C GLU A 259 -18.72 13.98 23.18
N ASN A 260 -18.87 15.21 22.68
CA ASN A 260 -18.92 16.46 23.46
C ASN A 260 -17.70 16.67 24.37
N LYS A 261 -16.54 16.12 24.01
CA LYS A 261 -15.28 16.34 24.74
C LYS A 261 -14.48 17.45 24.08
N THR A 262 -13.89 18.33 24.88
CA THR A 262 -12.95 19.32 24.38
C THR A 262 -11.69 18.63 23.85
N VAL A 263 -11.28 18.94 22.62
CA VAL A 263 -10.00 18.48 22.09
C VAL A 263 -8.88 19.13 22.88
N SER A 264 -8.25 18.35 23.76
CA SER A 264 -7.12 18.81 24.56
C SER A 264 -5.82 18.70 23.76
N LYS A 265 -4.85 19.57 24.06
CA LYS A 265 -3.47 19.45 23.56
C LYS A 265 -2.88 18.06 23.84
N MET A 266 -3.27 17.44 24.95
CA MET A 266 -2.86 16.08 25.32
C MET A 266 -3.38 15.01 24.34
N LEU A 267 -4.59 15.16 23.79
CA LEU A 267 -5.11 14.22 22.79
C LEU A 267 -4.29 14.26 21.51
N LYS A 268 -3.99 15.45 20.99
CA LYS A 268 -3.16 15.61 19.78
C LYS A 268 -1.76 15.01 19.97
N ILE A 269 -1.16 15.22 21.15
CA ILE A 269 0.13 14.59 21.50
C ILE A 269 0.02 13.06 21.54
N LYS A 270 -1.06 12.50 22.11
CA LYS A 270 -1.29 11.05 22.13
C LYS A 270 -1.43 10.46 20.72
N ILE A 271 -2.17 11.13 19.83
CA ILE A 271 -2.30 10.72 18.43
C ILE A 271 -0.91 10.70 17.77
N LEU A 272 -0.16 11.81 17.90
CA LEU A 272 1.18 11.93 17.34
C LEU A 272 2.13 10.83 17.82
N ILE A 273 2.16 10.56 19.13
CA ILE A 273 2.99 9.49 19.70
C ILE A 273 2.58 8.12 19.14
N THR A 274 1.28 7.85 19.05
CA THR A 274 0.75 6.56 18.56
C THR A 274 1.11 6.31 17.10
N GLN A 275 1.00 7.33 16.26
CA GLN A 275 1.38 7.27 14.84
C GLN A 275 2.89 7.06 14.68
N ASN A 276 3.72 7.85 15.37
CA ASN A 276 5.18 7.74 15.30
C ASN A 276 5.70 6.43 15.86
N LEU A 277 5.04 5.85 16.89
CA LEU A 277 5.39 4.53 17.39
C LEU A 277 5.26 3.46 16.29
N GLY A 278 4.20 3.52 15.48
CA GLY A 278 4.03 2.66 14.31
C GLY A 278 5.17 2.84 13.30
N VAL A 279 5.46 4.10 12.91
CA VAL A 279 6.52 4.42 11.93
C VAL A 279 7.88 3.91 12.39
N ILE A 280 8.26 4.21 13.64
CA ILE A 280 9.55 3.79 14.20
C ILE A 280 9.62 2.26 14.29
N ALA A 281 8.53 1.59 14.69
CA ALA A 281 8.49 0.14 14.72
C ALA A 281 8.68 -0.46 13.31
N GLY A 282 8.05 0.12 12.28
CA GLY A 282 8.18 -0.35 10.90
C GLY A 282 9.60 -0.21 10.37
N ILE A 283 10.22 0.96 10.58
CA ILE A 283 11.62 1.23 10.23
C ILE A 283 12.55 0.25 10.97
N ALA A 284 12.34 0.06 12.27
CA ALA A 284 13.16 -0.84 13.07
C ALA A 284 13.04 -2.30 12.61
N ILE A 285 11.84 -2.78 12.30
CA ILE A 285 11.61 -4.13 11.76
C ILE A 285 12.34 -4.27 10.42
N MET A 286 12.17 -3.33 9.49
CA MET A 286 12.82 -3.39 8.18
C MET A 286 14.33 -3.33 8.26
N PHE A 287 14.87 -2.49 9.15
CA PHE A 287 16.30 -2.42 9.40
C PHE A 287 16.86 -3.73 9.95
N LEU A 288 16.17 -4.35 10.91
CA LEU A 288 16.58 -5.66 11.46
C LEU A 288 16.50 -6.75 10.40
N LEU A 289 15.47 -6.76 9.56
CA LEU A 289 15.35 -7.68 8.44
C LEU A 289 16.47 -7.49 7.42
N ALA A 290 16.86 -6.24 7.12
CA ALA A 290 17.97 -5.97 6.20
C ALA A 290 19.30 -6.43 6.78
N LYS A 291 19.55 -6.13 8.07
CA LYS A 291 20.81 -6.45 8.74
C LYS A 291 21.03 -7.95 8.96
N TYR A 292 19.97 -8.68 9.30
CA TYR A 292 20.05 -10.11 9.64
C TYR A 292 19.47 -11.02 8.54
N GLY A 293 19.03 -10.44 7.41
CA GLY A 293 18.46 -11.19 6.29
C GLY A 293 19.44 -12.17 5.65
N GLU A 294 20.75 -11.91 5.74
CA GLU A 294 21.77 -12.82 5.21
C GLU A 294 21.76 -14.18 5.91
N VAL A 295 21.48 -14.20 7.21
CA VAL A 295 21.37 -15.43 7.99
C VAL A 295 20.20 -16.28 7.50
N LEU A 296 19.10 -15.70 7.00
CA LEU A 296 17.95 -16.45 6.47
C LEU A 296 18.30 -17.18 5.17
N SER A 297 19.19 -16.63 4.34
CA SER A 297 19.61 -17.26 3.08
C SER A 297 20.69 -18.31 3.24
N GLU A 298 21.49 -18.30 4.31
CA GLU A 298 22.56 -19.31 4.46
C GLU A 298 21.99 -20.73 4.70
N TYR A 299 20.71 -20.84 5.05
CA TYR A 299 20.02 -22.12 5.25
C TYR A 299 19.31 -22.66 3.99
N PHE A 300 19.33 -21.95 2.85
CA PHE A 300 18.59 -22.30 1.61
C PHE A 300 19.36 -21.96 0.32
#